data_AF-A0A843GAC2-F1
#
_entry.id   AF-A0A843GAC2-F1
#
_cell.length_a   1.000
_cell.length_b   1.000
_cell.length_c   1.000
_cell.angle_alpha   90.00
_cell.angle_beta   90.00
_cell.angle_gamma   90.00
#
_symmetry.space_group_name_H-M   'P 1'
#
loop_
_entity.id
_entity.type
_entity.pdbx_description
1 polymer ?
#
loop_
_entity_poly.entity_id
_entity_poly.type
_entity_poly.pdbx_seq_one_letter_code
_entity_poly.pdbx_strand_id
1 'polypeptide(L)'
;MDKLRIDNRFFNGDESFTDKLNNISTDLDLNISFSNKTTVSEETAQAMVLSSGNLGLIYFTDWSNRMTYEQIEDAFPGLLKALSHHDGIGFVMVKSSIYETVVLSKDSVLYLETGHCTGENFYEKYGEHIIEKLRRTDKFEHVPDILVNSEYDVENDEVYAFEELIGNHGGAGGNQQYPFILYPSDWELDEEIFGAENVNRFFKAEMEKSWKGK
;
A
#
# COMPACT_ATOMS: atom_id res chain seq x y z
N MET A 1 19.35 -13.81 7.54
CA MET A 1 18.49 -12.77 6.95
C MET A 1 17.41 -13.38 6.06
N ASP A 2 17.74 -14.25 5.10
CA ASP A 2 16.72 -14.80 4.18
C ASP A 2 15.60 -15.62 4.83
N LYS A 3 15.86 -16.33 5.93
CA LYS A 3 14.82 -17.04 6.70
C LYS A 3 13.82 -16.11 7.41
N LEU A 4 14.22 -14.89 7.74
CA LEU A 4 13.34 -13.90 8.39
C LEU A 4 12.40 -13.26 7.37
N ARG A 5 12.84 -13.07 6.12
CA ARG A 5 12.07 -12.40 5.06
C ARG A 5 10.78 -13.13 4.62
N ILE A 6 10.61 -14.39 4.98
CA ILE A 6 9.44 -15.22 4.63
C ILE A 6 8.66 -15.62 5.91
N ASP A 7 9.07 -15.11 7.08
CA ASP A 7 8.45 -15.49 8.34
C ASP A 7 7.21 -14.63 8.64
N ASN A 8 6.03 -15.17 8.34
CA ASN A 8 4.76 -14.46 8.56
C ASN A 8 4.38 -14.30 10.03
N ARG A 9 5.14 -14.87 10.99
CA ARG A 9 4.82 -14.77 12.42
C ARG A 9 4.77 -13.33 12.93
N PHE A 10 5.51 -12.42 12.30
CA PHE A 10 5.53 -11.01 12.69
C PHE A 10 4.24 -10.24 12.36
N PHE A 11 3.44 -10.73 11.40
CA PHE A 11 2.18 -10.08 11.01
C PHE A 11 1.00 -10.51 11.88
N ASN A 12 1.19 -11.48 12.77
CA ASN A 12 0.14 -12.02 13.63
C ASN A 12 0.25 -11.47 15.06
N GLY A 13 -0.91 -11.42 15.73
CA GLY A 13 -1.02 -10.97 17.13
C GLY A 13 -1.20 -9.47 17.30
N ASP A 14 -1.52 -9.07 18.52
CA ASP A 14 -1.84 -7.68 18.91
C ASP A 14 -0.79 -7.10 19.88
N GLU A 15 0.34 -7.79 20.02
CA GLU A 15 1.46 -7.37 20.87
C GLU A 15 2.45 -6.48 20.10
N SER A 16 3.31 -5.74 20.83
CA SER A 16 4.30 -4.86 20.20
C SER A 16 5.28 -5.66 19.33
N PHE A 17 5.88 -5.03 18.32
CA PHE A 17 6.88 -5.71 17.48
C PHE A 17 8.07 -6.22 18.31
N THR A 18 8.47 -5.46 19.33
CA THR A 18 9.51 -5.84 20.28
C THR A 18 9.13 -7.08 21.10
N ASP A 19 7.88 -7.20 21.52
CA ASP A 19 7.37 -8.41 22.20
C ASP A 19 7.39 -9.62 21.25
N LYS A 20 6.96 -9.43 19.99
CA LYS A 20 7.05 -10.49 18.95
C LYS A 20 8.50 -10.98 18.79
N LEU A 21 9.48 -10.07 18.76
CA LEU A 21 10.90 -10.41 18.71
C LEU A 21 11.38 -11.17 19.96
N ASN A 22 10.95 -10.75 21.16
CA ASN A 22 11.31 -11.42 22.40
C ASN A 22 10.72 -12.84 22.47
N ASN A 23 9.48 -13.03 22.00
CA ASN A 23 8.83 -14.35 21.91
C ASN A 23 9.58 -15.27 20.94
N ILE A 24 9.92 -14.79 19.74
CA ILE A 24 10.67 -15.57 18.75
C ILE A 24 12.09 -15.88 19.24
N SER A 25 12.76 -14.95 19.92
CA SER A 25 14.07 -15.16 20.54
C SER A 25 14.03 -16.29 21.58
N THR A 26 12.95 -16.31 22.38
CA THR A 26 12.71 -17.35 23.40
C THR A 26 12.44 -18.70 22.75
N ASP A 27 11.56 -18.76 21.75
CA ASP A 27 11.25 -19.98 20.99
C ASP A 27 12.48 -20.60 20.30
N LEU A 28 13.46 -19.76 19.96
CA LEU A 28 14.70 -20.17 19.28
C LEU A 28 15.90 -20.31 20.25
N ASP A 29 15.71 -20.18 21.56
CA ASP A 29 16.76 -20.22 22.59
C ASP A 29 17.93 -19.24 22.33
N LEU A 30 17.67 -18.08 21.71
CA LEU A 30 18.71 -17.14 21.27
C LEU A 30 19.26 -16.24 22.38
N ASN A 31 18.62 -16.18 23.55
CA ASN A 31 19.04 -15.39 24.72
C ASN A 31 19.29 -13.90 24.41
N ILE A 32 18.54 -13.35 23.44
CA ILE A 32 18.55 -11.93 23.07
C ILE A 32 17.29 -11.28 23.66
N SER A 33 17.46 -10.15 24.36
CA SER A 33 16.36 -9.34 24.88
C SER A 33 16.37 -7.96 24.23
N PHE A 34 15.23 -7.57 23.70
CA PHE A 34 14.99 -6.27 23.09
C PHE A 34 14.20 -5.37 24.06
N SER A 35 14.50 -4.07 24.05
CA SER A 35 13.95 -3.10 24.99
C SER A 35 12.56 -2.63 24.55
N ASN A 36 11.52 -2.87 25.36
CA ASN A 36 10.13 -2.45 25.12
C ASN A 36 9.86 -0.96 25.39
N LYS A 37 10.78 -0.07 25.05
CA LYS A 37 10.62 1.35 25.40
C LYS A 37 9.72 2.04 24.38
N THR A 38 8.44 2.18 24.70
CA THR A 38 7.47 2.93 23.89
C THR A 38 7.94 4.38 23.73
N THR A 39 8.08 4.85 22.51
CA THR A 39 8.60 6.20 22.21
C THR A 39 7.55 7.30 22.35
N VAL A 40 6.26 6.97 22.19
CA VAL A 40 5.11 7.90 22.29
C VAL A 40 3.88 7.12 22.79
N SER A 41 3.09 7.65 23.72
CA SER A 41 1.85 7.02 24.18
C SER A 41 0.68 7.24 23.21
N GLU A 42 -0.18 6.22 23.05
CA GLU A 42 -1.39 6.26 22.20
C GLU A 42 -2.29 7.49 22.49
N GLU A 43 -2.49 7.83 23.77
CA GLU A 43 -3.39 8.93 24.19
C GLU A 43 -2.95 10.32 23.72
N THR A 44 -1.67 10.48 23.36
CA THR A 44 -1.10 11.79 22.98
C THR A 44 -0.72 11.87 21.50
N ALA A 45 -0.63 10.73 20.83
CA ALA A 45 -0.18 10.66 19.44
C ALA A 45 -1.13 11.42 18.51
N GLN A 46 -0.55 12.23 17.63
CA GLN A 46 -1.31 12.98 16.63
C GLN A 46 -1.27 12.27 15.28
N ALA A 47 -2.46 12.03 14.72
CA ALA A 47 -2.63 11.45 13.39
C ALA A 47 -3.44 12.38 12.49
N MET A 48 -3.02 12.51 11.24
CA MET A 48 -3.80 13.11 10.17
C MET A 48 -4.34 12.01 9.28
N VAL A 49 -5.66 11.97 9.11
CA VAL A 49 -6.35 11.03 8.22
C VAL A 49 -7.00 11.82 7.09
N LEU A 50 -6.61 11.51 5.86
CA LEU A 50 -7.17 12.10 4.66
C LEU A 50 -7.90 11.03 3.87
N SER A 51 -9.11 11.33 3.41
CA SER A 51 -9.88 10.51 2.50
C SER A 51 -9.89 11.13 1.11
N SER A 52 -9.72 10.31 0.08
CA SER A 52 -9.92 10.68 -1.31
C SER A 52 -10.58 9.52 -2.03
N GLY A 53 -11.89 9.62 -2.25
CA GLY A 53 -12.67 8.51 -2.79
C GLY A 53 -12.55 7.25 -1.94
N ASN A 54 -12.09 6.16 -2.55
CA ASN A 54 -11.88 4.87 -1.89
C ASN A 54 -10.45 4.65 -1.36
N LEU A 55 -9.66 5.73 -1.28
CA LEU A 55 -8.29 5.76 -0.77
C LEU A 55 -8.21 6.58 0.51
N GLY A 56 -7.63 6.00 1.56
CA GLY A 56 -7.30 6.65 2.82
C GLY A 56 -5.79 6.82 2.97
N LEU A 57 -5.37 7.95 3.52
CA LEU A 57 -3.98 8.27 3.79
C LEU A 57 -3.85 8.62 5.28
N ILE A 58 -3.05 7.85 6.01
CA ILE A 58 -2.80 8.08 7.43
C ILE A 58 -1.36 8.53 7.63
N TYR A 59 -1.19 9.65 8.31
CA TYR A 59 0.11 10.23 8.66
C TYR A 59 0.22 10.40 10.18
N PHE A 60 1.32 9.96 10.78
CA PHE A 60 1.64 10.20 12.18
C PHE A 60 2.58 11.39 12.30
N THR A 61 2.09 12.50 12.87
CA THR A 61 2.79 13.79 12.77
C THR A 61 3.88 14.00 13.82
N ASP A 62 3.93 13.14 14.83
CA ASP A 62 4.97 13.20 15.88
C ASP A 62 6.31 12.59 15.42
N TRP A 63 6.32 11.89 14.27
CA TRP A 63 7.51 11.31 13.67
C TRP A 63 7.98 12.16 12.49
N SER A 64 9.29 12.45 12.46
CA SER A 64 9.90 13.29 11.41
C SER A 64 10.06 12.59 10.07
N ASN A 65 9.86 11.27 10.02
CA ASN A 65 9.99 10.45 8.84
C ASN A 65 8.85 9.45 8.80
N ARG A 66 8.56 8.93 7.59
CA ARG A 66 7.62 7.84 7.39
C ARG A 66 7.98 6.65 8.29
N MET A 67 7.06 6.26 9.15
CA MET A 67 7.18 5.13 10.05
C MET A 67 7.16 3.82 9.27
N THR A 68 7.88 2.83 9.80
CA THR A 68 7.82 1.46 9.29
C THR A 68 6.78 0.62 10.04
N TYR A 69 6.40 -0.53 9.46
CA TYR A 69 5.55 -1.55 10.06
C TYR A 69 5.94 -1.82 11.51
N GLU A 70 7.24 -2.05 11.75
CA GLU A 70 7.78 -2.37 13.07
C GLU A 70 7.58 -1.20 14.05
N GLN A 71 7.83 0.03 13.61
CA GLN A 71 7.67 1.22 14.44
C GLN A 71 6.20 1.49 14.75
N ILE A 72 5.30 1.25 13.79
CA ILE A 72 3.85 1.41 13.96
C ILE A 72 3.34 0.37 14.94
N GLU A 73 3.74 -0.89 14.83
CA GLU A 73 3.34 -1.95 15.76
C GLU A 73 3.91 -1.77 17.17
N ASP A 74 5.10 -1.18 17.31
CA ASP A 74 5.63 -0.81 18.64
C ASP A 74 4.90 0.37 19.27
N ALA A 75 4.46 1.35 18.47
CA ALA A 75 3.76 2.53 18.95
C ALA A 75 2.25 2.31 19.16
N PHE A 76 1.64 1.49 18.31
CA PHE A 76 0.19 1.21 18.25
C PHE A 76 -0.05 -0.28 17.99
N PRO A 77 0.21 -1.17 18.97
CA PRO A 77 0.09 -2.61 18.79
C PRO A 77 -1.28 -3.03 18.25
N GLY A 78 -1.29 -3.85 17.19
CA GLY A 78 -2.51 -4.38 16.59
C GLY A 78 -3.26 -3.43 15.65
N LEU A 79 -2.82 -2.17 15.49
CA LEU A 79 -3.49 -1.20 14.61
C LEU A 79 -3.54 -1.69 13.15
N LEU A 80 -2.41 -2.14 12.60
CA LEU A 80 -2.34 -2.57 11.20
C LEU A 80 -3.17 -3.83 10.95
N LYS A 81 -3.20 -4.73 11.93
CA LYS A 81 -4.05 -5.92 11.91
C LYS A 81 -5.53 -5.54 11.94
N ALA A 82 -5.94 -4.66 12.86
CA ALA A 82 -7.31 -4.18 12.96
C ALA A 82 -7.80 -3.53 11.65
N LEU A 83 -6.97 -2.69 11.03
CA LEU A 83 -7.29 -2.06 9.74
C LEU A 83 -7.40 -3.09 8.60
N SER A 84 -6.42 -3.99 8.46
CA SER A 84 -6.41 -4.99 7.39
C SER A 84 -7.52 -6.04 7.50
N HIS A 85 -8.09 -6.23 8.69
CA HIS A 85 -9.20 -7.16 8.94
C HIS A 85 -10.57 -6.51 8.94
N HIS A 86 -10.65 -5.18 8.79
CA HIS A 86 -11.92 -4.48 8.77
C HIS A 86 -12.65 -4.72 7.44
N ASP A 87 -13.91 -5.15 7.46
CA ASP A 87 -14.66 -5.54 6.24
C ASP A 87 -14.78 -4.41 5.20
N GLY A 88 -14.71 -3.15 5.64
CA GLY A 88 -14.70 -1.99 4.74
C GLY A 88 -13.34 -1.66 4.10
N ILE A 89 -12.26 -2.34 4.50
CA ILE A 89 -10.89 -2.11 4.05
C ILE A 89 -10.41 -3.35 3.28
N GLY A 90 -10.00 -3.14 2.04
CA GLY A 90 -9.53 -4.21 1.18
C GLY A 90 -8.05 -4.51 1.40
N PHE A 91 -7.25 -3.47 1.62
CA PHE A 91 -5.86 -3.64 2.04
C PHE A 91 -5.29 -2.38 2.66
N VAL A 92 -4.19 -2.54 3.40
CA VAL A 92 -3.30 -1.45 3.81
C VAL A 92 -1.90 -1.68 3.27
N MET A 93 -1.22 -0.62 2.83
CA MET A 93 0.19 -0.64 2.39
C MET A 93 1.04 0.14 3.37
N VAL A 94 2.15 -0.47 3.81
CA VAL A 94 3.05 0.06 4.84
C VAL A 94 4.50 -0.30 4.50
N LYS A 95 5.43 0.62 4.76
CA LYS A 95 6.87 0.36 4.60
C LYS A 95 7.35 -0.55 5.71
N SER A 96 8.16 -1.58 5.47
CA SER A 96 8.84 -2.35 6.51
C SER A 96 10.35 -2.23 6.37
N SER A 97 11.06 -2.27 7.50
CA SER A 97 12.53 -2.30 7.53
C SER A 97 13.10 -3.69 7.21
N ILE A 98 12.30 -4.75 7.36
CA ILE A 98 12.73 -6.14 7.21
C ILE A 98 12.30 -6.70 5.83
N TYR A 99 11.08 -6.36 5.43
CA TYR A 99 10.38 -6.92 4.27
C TYR A 99 10.30 -5.98 3.08
N GLU A 100 10.90 -4.79 3.17
CA GLU A 100 10.58 -3.65 2.30
C GLU A 100 9.09 -3.28 2.41
N THR A 101 8.49 -2.65 1.42
CA THR A 101 7.06 -2.32 1.48
C THR A 101 6.20 -3.58 1.38
N VAL A 102 5.23 -3.69 2.28
CA VAL A 102 4.26 -4.80 2.34
C VAL A 102 2.84 -4.27 2.25
N VAL A 103 1.95 -5.11 1.73
CA VAL A 103 0.51 -4.84 1.63
C VAL A 103 -0.21 -5.94 2.38
N LEU A 104 -1.05 -5.57 3.35
CA LEU A 104 -1.77 -6.46 4.24
C LEU A 104 -3.27 -6.44 3.90
N SER A 105 -3.88 -7.60 3.74
CA SER A 105 -5.31 -7.77 3.47
C SER A 105 -5.82 -9.02 4.18
N LYS A 106 -6.58 -8.86 5.27
CA LYS A 106 -6.93 -9.96 6.19
C LYS A 106 -5.68 -10.75 6.58
N ASP A 107 -5.67 -12.06 6.34
CA ASP A 107 -4.54 -12.96 6.57
C ASP A 107 -3.51 -12.99 5.41
N SER A 108 -3.76 -12.22 4.34
CA SER A 108 -2.93 -12.17 3.14
C SER A 108 -1.85 -11.08 3.24
N VAL A 109 -0.65 -11.40 2.77
CA VAL A 109 0.49 -10.47 2.72
C VAL A 109 1.08 -10.48 1.32
N LEU A 110 1.13 -9.31 0.69
CA LEU A 110 1.83 -9.07 -0.56
C LEU A 110 3.13 -8.31 -0.28
N TYR A 111 4.25 -8.92 -0.67
CA TYR A 111 5.58 -8.33 -0.61
C TYR A 111 5.85 -7.52 -1.87
N LEU A 112 5.78 -6.20 -1.76
CA LEU A 112 5.69 -5.32 -2.93
C LEU A 112 6.96 -5.39 -3.80
N GLU A 113 8.14 -5.55 -3.22
CA GLU A 113 9.40 -5.61 -3.98
C GLU A 113 9.52 -6.90 -4.82
N THR A 114 9.05 -8.03 -4.31
CA THR A 114 9.16 -9.32 -5.02
C THR A 114 7.93 -9.67 -5.84
N GLY A 115 6.78 -9.06 -5.54
CA GLY A 115 5.48 -9.46 -6.07
C GLY A 115 4.95 -10.77 -5.49
N HIS A 116 5.62 -11.34 -4.49
CA HIS A 116 5.16 -12.56 -3.83
C HIS A 116 3.95 -12.25 -2.95
N CYS A 117 2.88 -13.02 -3.10
CA CYS A 117 1.70 -12.93 -2.25
C CYS A 117 1.48 -14.24 -1.48
N THR A 118 1.12 -14.10 -0.21
CA THR A 118 0.58 -15.17 0.63
C THR A 118 -0.92 -14.96 0.80
N GLY A 119 -1.71 -16.02 0.74
CA GLY A 119 -3.17 -15.92 0.82
C GLY A 119 -3.84 -15.63 -0.54
N GLU A 120 -4.76 -14.66 -0.56
CA GLU A 120 -5.53 -14.31 -1.76
C GLU A 120 -4.68 -13.70 -2.87
N ASN A 121 -5.05 -13.93 -4.12
CA ASN A 121 -4.33 -13.41 -5.26
C ASN A 121 -4.73 -11.96 -5.56
N PHE A 122 -3.88 -10.99 -5.19
CA PHE A 122 -4.10 -9.57 -5.42
C PHE A 122 -4.31 -9.22 -6.91
N TYR A 123 -3.69 -9.94 -7.83
CA TYR A 123 -3.82 -9.67 -9.27
C TYR A 123 -5.22 -10.00 -9.79
N GLU A 124 -5.81 -11.10 -9.29
CA GLU A 124 -7.16 -11.50 -9.67
C GLU A 124 -8.20 -10.48 -9.21
N LYS A 125 -7.96 -9.86 -8.04
CA LYS A 125 -8.89 -8.87 -7.46
C LYS A 125 -8.68 -7.46 -8.00
N TYR A 126 -7.44 -6.99 -8.12
CA TYR A 126 -7.12 -5.58 -8.40
C TYR A 126 -6.43 -5.34 -9.75
N GLY A 127 -6.43 -6.35 -10.61
CA GLY A 127 -5.89 -6.28 -11.96
C GLY A 127 -4.38 -6.54 -12.03
N GLU A 128 -3.90 -6.83 -13.24
CA GLU A 128 -2.52 -7.26 -13.48
C GLU A 128 -1.45 -6.21 -13.10
N HIS A 129 -1.82 -4.93 -13.11
CA HIS A 129 -0.88 -3.82 -12.85
C HIS A 129 -0.93 -3.24 -11.43
N ILE A 130 -1.63 -3.90 -10.49
CA ILE A 130 -1.79 -3.38 -9.13
C ILE A 130 -0.44 -3.16 -8.44
N ILE A 131 0.52 -4.06 -8.64
CA ILE A 131 1.84 -3.99 -8.00
C ILE A 131 2.62 -2.81 -8.53
N GLU A 132 2.65 -2.59 -9.84
CA GLU A 132 3.31 -1.45 -10.48
C GLU A 132 2.70 -0.13 -9.97
N LYS A 133 1.38 -0.09 -9.79
CA LYS A 133 0.66 1.07 -9.27
C LYS A 133 1.09 1.36 -7.83
N LEU A 134 1.10 0.35 -6.96
CA LEU A 134 1.51 0.49 -5.57
C LEU A 134 3.01 0.83 -5.44
N ARG A 135 3.89 0.20 -6.22
CA ARG A 135 5.34 0.52 -6.28
C ARG A 135 5.58 1.96 -6.70
N ARG A 136 4.81 2.47 -7.66
CA ARG A 136 4.89 3.87 -8.07
C ARG A 136 4.47 4.79 -6.93
N THR A 137 3.36 4.49 -6.26
CA THR A 137 2.89 5.27 -5.11
C THR A 137 3.89 5.27 -3.97
N ASP A 138 4.52 4.14 -3.70
CA ASP A 138 5.52 3.98 -2.63
C ASP A 138 6.79 4.82 -2.83
N LYS A 139 7.05 5.26 -4.08
CA LYS A 139 8.18 6.12 -4.44
C LYS A 139 7.92 7.62 -4.24
N PHE A 140 6.69 8.02 -3.92
CA PHE A 140 6.40 9.44 -3.70
C PHE A 140 7.05 9.94 -2.42
N GLU A 141 7.57 11.17 -2.48
CA GLU A 141 8.27 11.81 -1.35
C GLU A 141 7.38 11.96 -0.10
N HIS A 142 6.08 12.15 -0.30
CA HIS A 142 5.10 12.37 0.77
C HIS A 142 4.05 11.24 0.86
N VAL A 143 4.46 10.01 0.52
CA VAL A 143 3.63 8.82 0.72
C VAL A 143 3.26 8.67 2.21
N PRO A 144 2.01 8.27 2.56
CA PRO A 144 1.59 8.11 3.95
C PRO A 144 2.34 6.99 4.69
N ASP A 145 2.26 7.03 6.01
CA ASP A 145 2.70 5.95 6.89
C ASP A 145 1.89 4.69 6.61
N ILE A 146 0.57 4.84 6.51
CA ILE A 146 -0.37 3.79 6.13
C ILE A 146 -1.23 4.30 4.99
N LEU A 147 -1.12 3.67 3.82
CA LEU A 147 -2.09 3.83 2.74
C LEU A 147 -3.18 2.79 2.93
N VAL A 148 -4.44 3.21 2.87
CA VAL A 148 -5.61 2.34 3.06
C VAL A 148 -6.41 2.33 1.76
N ASN A 149 -6.70 1.16 1.21
CA ASN A 149 -7.66 1.02 0.13
C ASN A 149 -8.93 0.40 0.68
N SER A 150 -10.08 0.92 0.28
CA SER A 150 -11.36 0.29 0.60
C SER A 150 -11.42 -1.14 0.10
N GLU A 151 -12.38 -1.89 0.63
CA GLU A 151 -12.75 -3.15 0.01
C GLU A 151 -13.26 -2.92 -1.42
N TYR A 152 -12.98 -3.90 -2.28
CA TYR A 152 -13.50 -3.97 -3.64
C TYR A 152 -14.41 -5.19 -3.76
N ASP A 153 -15.71 -4.93 -3.92
CA ASP A 153 -16.73 -5.92 -4.19
C ASP A 153 -16.69 -6.27 -5.68
N VAL A 154 -16.02 -7.38 -5.99
CA VAL A 154 -15.84 -7.89 -7.36
C VAL A 154 -17.17 -8.33 -7.98
N GLU A 155 -18.14 -8.77 -7.18
CA GLU A 155 -19.43 -9.25 -7.70
C GLU A 155 -20.28 -8.10 -8.23
N ASN A 156 -20.26 -6.96 -7.53
CA ASN A 156 -21.02 -5.76 -7.90
C ASN A 156 -20.19 -4.72 -8.68
N ASP A 157 -18.88 -4.93 -8.84
CA ASP A 157 -17.93 -3.97 -9.41
C ASP A 157 -17.91 -2.62 -8.64
N GLU A 158 -18.02 -2.70 -7.31
CA GLU A 158 -18.16 -1.55 -6.42
C GLU A 158 -17.00 -1.42 -5.43
N VAL A 159 -16.60 -0.18 -5.15
CA VAL A 159 -15.63 0.17 -4.11
C VAL A 159 -16.29 1.08 -3.09
N TYR A 160 -15.90 0.95 -1.82
CA TYR A 160 -16.49 1.74 -0.74
C TYR A 160 -15.76 3.07 -0.59
N ALA A 161 -16.46 4.17 -0.86
CA ALA A 161 -15.91 5.50 -0.62
C ALA A 161 -15.74 5.77 0.88
N PHE A 162 -14.61 6.36 1.26
CA PHE A 162 -14.39 6.91 2.60
C PHE A 162 -14.93 8.34 2.76
N GLU A 163 -15.51 8.90 1.69
CA GLU A 163 -16.13 10.22 1.65
C GLU A 163 -17.62 10.12 1.33
N GLU A 164 -18.38 11.18 1.64
CA GLU A 164 -19.85 11.21 1.45
C GLU A 164 -20.29 11.36 -0.02
N LEU A 165 -19.36 11.27 -0.98
CA LEU A 165 -19.63 11.47 -2.41
C LEU A 165 -20.04 10.16 -3.09
N ILE A 166 -21.00 10.27 -4.02
CA ILE A 166 -21.53 9.13 -4.80
C ILE A 166 -20.48 8.59 -5.78
N GLY A 167 -19.70 9.48 -6.40
CA GLY A 167 -18.60 9.11 -7.29
C GLY A 167 -17.29 9.16 -6.54
N ASN A 168 -16.45 8.15 -6.72
CA ASN A 168 -15.15 8.05 -6.06
C ASN A 168 -14.10 7.49 -7.03
N HIS A 169 -12.83 7.78 -6.74
CA HIS A 169 -11.68 7.34 -7.51
C HIS A 169 -10.42 7.42 -6.66
N GLY A 170 -9.29 6.95 -7.20
CA GLY A 170 -7.96 7.19 -6.63
C GLY A 170 -7.35 5.94 -6.01
N GLY A 171 -8.17 5.05 -5.45
CA GLY A 171 -7.76 3.72 -5.00
C GLY A 171 -7.68 2.69 -6.14
N ALA A 172 -7.67 1.42 -5.76
CA ALA A 172 -7.74 0.25 -6.63
C ALA A 172 -9.14 -0.39 -6.56
N GLY A 173 -9.48 -1.16 -7.60
CA GLY A 173 -10.80 -1.79 -7.75
C GLY A 173 -11.77 -0.95 -8.59
N GLY A 174 -12.81 -1.61 -9.11
CA GLY A 174 -13.88 -0.99 -9.88
C GLY A 174 -13.52 -0.64 -11.33
N ASN A 175 -14.43 0.10 -11.97
CA ASN A 175 -14.33 0.58 -13.36
C ASN A 175 -13.09 1.45 -13.67
N GLN A 176 -12.45 2.06 -12.68
CA GLN A 176 -11.20 2.82 -12.87
C GLN A 176 -10.01 1.96 -13.36
N GLN A 177 -10.17 0.64 -13.39
CA GLN A 177 -9.20 -0.32 -13.93
C GLN A 177 -9.23 -0.44 -15.46
N TYR A 178 -10.22 0.14 -16.14
CA TYR A 178 -10.40 0.03 -17.59
C TYR A 178 -10.22 1.39 -18.29
N PRO A 179 -9.01 1.97 -18.28
CA PRO A 179 -8.76 3.23 -18.97
C PRO A 179 -8.80 3.02 -20.49
N PHE A 180 -9.17 4.08 -21.22
CA PHE A 180 -8.94 4.15 -22.65
C PHE A 180 -8.32 5.51 -23.00
N ILE A 181 -7.58 5.53 -24.10
CA ILE A 181 -7.04 6.75 -24.70
C ILE A 181 -7.52 6.83 -26.14
N LEU A 182 -7.83 8.04 -26.59
CA LEU A 182 -8.16 8.32 -27.98
C LEU A 182 -7.09 9.24 -28.55
N TYR A 183 -6.47 8.83 -29.65
CA TYR A 183 -5.43 9.59 -30.34
C TYR A 183 -5.56 9.43 -31.87
N PRO A 184 -5.00 10.34 -32.69
CA PRO A 184 -5.02 10.24 -34.15
C PRO A 184 -4.47 8.91 -34.67
N SER A 185 -5.12 8.33 -35.67
CA SER A 185 -4.77 6.98 -36.19
C SER A 185 -3.40 6.88 -36.85
N ASP A 186 -2.80 8.02 -37.19
CA ASP A 186 -1.48 8.15 -37.81
C ASP A 186 -0.34 8.30 -36.80
N TRP A 187 -0.65 8.36 -35.48
CA TRP A 187 0.37 8.34 -34.43
C TRP A 187 0.76 6.90 -34.07
N GLU A 188 2.03 6.68 -33.80
CA GLU A 188 2.58 5.37 -33.44
C GLU A 188 2.69 5.22 -31.92
N LEU A 189 2.06 4.18 -31.37
CA LEU A 189 2.15 3.82 -29.96
C LEU A 189 2.93 2.51 -29.81
N ASP A 190 4.24 2.62 -29.64
CA ASP A 190 5.16 1.47 -29.63
C ASP A 190 5.22 0.75 -28.28
N GLU A 191 4.80 1.40 -27.19
CA GLU A 191 4.89 0.88 -25.82
C GLU A 191 3.56 1.01 -25.08
N GLU A 192 3.31 0.08 -24.16
CA GLU A 192 2.18 0.16 -23.25
C GLU A 192 2.30 1.38 -22.33
N ILE A 193 1.21 2.15 -22.20
CA ILE A 193 1.20 3.38 -21.40
C ILE A 193 0.82 3.08 -19.97
N PHE A 194 1.81 3.17 -19.08
CA PHE A 194 1.59 3.08 -17.64
C PHE A 194 1.46 4.46 -16.98
N GLY A 195 0.23 4.81 -16.57
CA GLY A 195 -0.07 6.00 -15.77
C GLY A 195 -0.01 7.33 -16.53
N ALA A 196 -0.50 8.39 -15.88
CA ALA A 196 -0.72 9.70 -16.49
C ALA A 196 0.56 10.40 -16.99
N GLU A 197 1.73 10.09 -16.43
CA GLU A 197 3.00 10.66 -16.88
C GLU A 197 3.37 10.15 -18.27
N ASN A 198 3.23 8.84 -18.51
CA ASN A 198 3.50 8.24 -19.80
C ASN A 198 2.49 8.71 -20.84
N VAL A 199 1.21 8.89 -20.45
CA VAL A 199 0.21 9.55 -21.30
C VAL A 199 0.71 10.94 -21.70
N ASN A 200 1.13 11.78 -20.74
CA ASN A 200 1.62 13.13 -21.05
C ASN A 200 2.81 13.12 -22.01
N ARG A 201 3.77 12.21 -21.76
CA ARG A 201 4.99 12.07 -22.57
C ARG A 201 4.68 11.64 -24.00
N PHE A 202 3.78 10.67 -24.17
CA PHE A 202 3.31 10.21 -25.47
C PHE A 202 2.67 11.37 -26.26
N PHE A 203 1.66 12.03 -25.70
CA PHE A 203 0.97 13.13 -26.38
C PHE A 203 1.91 14.28 -26.72
N LYS A 204 2.82 14.65 -25.81
CA LYS A 204 3.81 15.71 -26.09
C LYS A 204 4.74 15.34 -27.25
N ALA A 205 5.28 14.12 -27.26
CA ALA A 205 6.18 13.66 -28.31
C ALA A 205 5.50 13.70 -29.69
N GLU A 206 4.28 13.17 -29.80
CA GLU A 206 3.55 13.15 -31.07
C GLU A 206 3.10 14.54 -31.54
N MET A 207 2.70 15.42 -30.61
CA MET A 207 2.40 16.81 -30.92
C MET A 207 3.63 17.54 -31.46
N GLU A 208 4.81 17.33 -30.88
CA GLU A 208 6.05 17.93 -31.37
C GLU A 208 6.44 17.42 -32.77
N LYS A 209 6.28 16.11 -33.05
CA LYS A 209 6.49 15.55 -34.39
C LYS A 209 5.55 16.21 -35.40
N SER A 210 4.26 16.29 -35.05
CA SER A 210 3.21 16.90 -35.89
C SER A 210 3.45 18.38 -36.17
N TRP A 211 4.05 19.11 -35.23
CA TRP A 211 4.39 20.53 -35.40
C TRP A 211 5.68 20.76 -36.19
N LYS A 212 6.69 19.87 -36.07
CA LYS A 212 7.95 19.95 -36.83
C LYS A 212 7.81 19.44 -38.28
N GLY A 213 6.78 18.64 -38.56
CA GLY A 213 6.42 18.19 -39.91
C GLY A 213 5.59 19.19 -40.73
N LYS A 214 5.32 20.38 -40.18
CA LYS A 214 4.77 21.56 -40.88
C LYS A 214 5.87 22.58 -41.15
#